data_AF-A0A2B2GK09-F1
#
_entry.id   AF-A0A2B2GK09-F1
#
_cell.length_a   1.000
_cell.length_b   1.000
_cell.length_c   1.000
_cell.angle_alpha   90.00
_cell.angle_beta   90.00
_cell.angle_gamma   90.00
#
_symmetry.space_group_name_H-M   'P 1'
#
loop_
_entity.id
_entity.type
_entity.pdbx_description
1 polymer ?
#
loop_
_entity_poly.entity_id
_entity_poly.type
_entity_poly.pdbx_seq_one_letter_code
_entity_poly.pdbx_strand_id
1 'polypeptide(L)'
;MDMKKMIEAIEATKMNDVTLSTPHLHQKLVKLYSQKDSTEYTELLKYILSVSVQLNLNLVLKYFGVRPVVAADERMQFQEIFKCLAKKDDNGEWFLNFVSLYVGLIVVLHFNEEEIERSFFCDMATVGEGNENKI
;
A
#
# COMPACT_ATOMS: atom_id res chain seq x y z
N MET A 1 -5.35 -0.39 -12.12
CA MET A 1 -4.28 -1.02 -11.31
C MET A 1 -4.61 -2.49 -11.04
N ASP A 2 -3.75 -3.43 -11.42
CA ASP A 2 -3.93 -4.87 -11.12
C ASP A 2 -3.30 -5.28 -9.78
N MET A 3 -4.06 -5.16 -8.68
CA MET A 3 -3.58 -5.51 -7.33
C MET A 3 -3.15 -6.98 -7.21
N LYS A 4 -3.80 -7.89 -7.96
CA LYS A 4 -3.47 -9.31 -7.89
C LYS A 4 -2.05 -9.54 -8.40
N LYS A 5 -1.71 -9.00 -9.58
CA LYS A 5 -0.35 -9.09 -10.13
C LYS A 5 0.70 -8.46 -9.23
N MET A 6 0.38 -7.32 -8.60
CA MET A 6 1.30 -6.65 -7.69
C MET A 6 1.64 -7.50 -6.46
N ILE A 7 0.65 -8.18 -5.87
CA ILE A 7 0.85 -9.09 -4.75
C ILE A 7 1.64 -10.33 -5.20
N GLU A 8 1.29 -10.92 -6.34
CA GLU A 8 2.02 -12.07 -6.90
C GLU A 8 3.51 -11.73 -7.14
N ALA A 9 3.82 -10.51 -7.58
CA ALA A 9 5.18 -10.04 -7.73
C ALA A 9 5.93 -9.91 -6.39
N ILE A 10 5.28 -9.38 -5.34
CA ILE A 10 5.87 -9.32 -3.99
C ILE A 10 6.17 -10.72 -3.44
N GLU A 11 5.26 -11.67 -3.65
CA GLU A 11 5.45 -13.07 -3.25
C GLU A 11 6.64 -13.69 -3.99
N ALA A 12 6.76 -13.44 -5.31
CA ALA A 12 7.84 -13.96 -6.14
C ALA A 12 9.22 -13.38 -5.77
N THR A 13 9.30 -12.09 -5.45
CA THR A 13 10.56 -11.43 -5.05
C THR A 13 10.90 -11.58 -3.57
N LYS A 14 10.05 -12.26 -2.78
CA LYS A 14 10.20 -12.42 -1.32
C LYS A 14 10.35 -11.07 -0.59
N MET A 15 9.71 -10.02 -1.10
CA MET A 15 9.68 -8.70 -0.46
C MET A 15 8.68 -8.62 0.69
N ASN A 16 8.36 -9.76 1.30
CA ASN A 16 7.45 -9.95 2.42
C ASN A 16 8.18 -10.10 3.77
N ASP A 17 9.52 -10.01 3.79
CA ASP A 17 10.31 -9.89 5.02
C ASP A 17 10.21 -8.47 5.61
N VAL A 18 8.97 -8.02 5.82
CA VAL A 18 8.64 -6.74 6.43
C VAL A 18 7.85 -7.01 7.70
N THR A 19 8.18 -6.30 8.78
CA THR A 19 7.35 -6.30 9.98
C THR A 19 6.42 -5.11 9.94
N LEU A 20 5.12 -5.34 10.20
CA LEU A 20 4.18 -4.26 10.41
C LEU A 20 4.69 -3.35 11.55
N SER A 21 4.92 -2.09 11.22
CA SER A 21 5.37 -1.07 12.17
C SER A 21 4.44 0.13 12.08
N THR A 22 3.60 0.32 13.09
CA THR A 22 2.68 1.46 13.16
C THR A 22 3.40 2.81 13.10
N PRO A 23 4.54 3.04 13.79
CA PRO A 23 5.30 4.27 13.63
C PRO A 23 5.81 4.49 12.20
N HIS A 24 6.29 3.44 11.53
CA HIS A 24 6.77 3.54 10.16
C HIS A 24 5.62 3.86 9.18
N LEU A 25 4.48 3.19 9.34
CA LEU A 25 3.27 3.45 8.56
C LEU A 25 2.80 4.90 8.74
N HIS A 26 2.79 5.40 9.98
CA HIS A 26 2.42 6.78 10.29
C HIS A 26 3.36 7.78 9.62
N GLN A 27 4.68 7.55 9.68
CA GLN A 27 5.67 8.43 9.03
C GLN A 27 5.46 8.49 7.51
N LYS A 28 5.26 7.34 6.84
CA LYS A 28 4.98 7.30 5.39
C LYS A 28 3.68 8.03 5.04
N LEU A 29 2.64 7.90 5.86
CA LEU A 29 1.38 8.61 5.66
C LEU A 29 1.51 10.12 5.83
N VAL A 30 2.25 10.60 6.83
CA VAL A 30 2.52 12.03 7.03
C VAL A 30 3.30 12.60 5.83
N LYS A 31 4.27 11.83 5.31
CA LYS A 31 5.04 12.20 4.12
C LYS A 31 4.12 12.32 2.89
N LEU A 32 3.30 11.30 2.65
CA LEU A 32 2.31 11.31 1.56
C LEU A 32 1.31 12.46 1.68
N TYR A 33 0.81 12.78 2.88
CA TYR A 33 -0.08 13.93 3.11
C TYR A 33 0.58 15.26 2.74
N SER A 34 1.87 15.39 3.02
CA SER A 34 2.64 16.61 2.79
C SER A 34 2.96 16.80 1.31
N GLN A 35 3.41 15.74 0.63
CA GLN A 35 3.90 15.83 -0.75
C GLN A 35 2.81 15.58 -1.80
N LYS A 36 1.83 14.73 -1.48
CA LYS A 36 0.69 14.37 -2.34
C LYS A 36 1.12 13.92 -3.74
N ASP A 37 2.23 13.21 -3.84
CA ASP A 37 2.71 12.67 -5.11
C ASP A 37 2.48 11.16 -5.23
N SER A 38 2.40 10.69 -6.47
CA SER A 38 2.14 9.30 -6.81
C SER A 38 3.31 8.38 -6.50
N THR A 39 4.53 8.91 -6.38
CA THR A 39 5.73 8.13 -6.01
C THR A 39 5.65 7.68 -4.55
N GLU A 40 5.39 8.59 -3.62
CA GLU A 40 5.17 8.26 -2.20
C GLU A 40 3.97 7.33 -2.01
N TYR A 41 2.91 7.54 -2.78
CA TYR A 41 1.78 6.63 -2.79
C TYR A 41 2.18 5.23 -3.23
N THR A 42 3.00 5.11 -4.28
CA THR A 42 3.43 3.81 -4.80
C THR A 42 4.39 3.11 -3.84
N GLU A 43 5.30 3.84 -3.21
CA GLU A 43 6.19 3.29 -2.19
C GLU A 43 5.43 2.77 -0.98
N LEU A 44 4.46 3.54 -0.49
CA LEU A 44 3.64 3.11 0.64
C LEU A 44 2.71 1.95 0.22
N LEU A 45 2.18 1.93 -1.01
CA LEU A 45 1.43 0.80 -1.53
C LEU A 45 2.26 -0.50 -1.49
N LYS A 46 3.53 -0.46 -1.92
CA LYS A 46 4.45 -1.61 -1.82
C LYS A 46 4.56 -2.11 -0.39
N TYR A 47 4.84 -1.21 0.56
CA TYR A 47 4.94 -1.58 1.97
C TYR A 47 3.63 -2.22 2.48
N ILE A 48 2.48 -1.65 2.14
CA ILE A 48 1.16 -2.17 2.53
C ILE A 48 0.92 -3.57 1.97
N LEU A 49 1.19 -3.78 0.67
CA LEU A 49 1.01 -5.09 0.05
C LEU A 49 1.99 -6.12 0.62
N SER A 50 3.24 -5.75 0.91
CA SER A 50 4.20 -6.62 1.61
C SER A 50 3.72 -7.03 3.00
N VAL A 51 3.18 -6.08 3.78
CA VAL A 51 2.57 -6.37 5.08
C VAL A 51 1.35 -7.28 4.93
N SER A 52 0.54 -7.10 3.88
CA SER A 52 -0.62 -7.96 3.65
C SER A 52 -0.24 -9.43 3.44
N VAL A 53 0.89 -9.69 2.77
CA VAL A 53 1.45 -11.04 2.61
C VAL A 53 1.93 -11.57 3.97
N GLN A 54 2.64 -10.76 4.74
CA GLN A 54 3.11 -11.15 6.09
C GLN A 54 1.97 -11.46 7.06
N LEU A 55 0.84 -10.75 6.97
CA LEU A 55 -0.35 -10.96 7.78
C LEU A 55 -1.29 -12.08 7.25
N ASN A 56 -0.95 -12.75 6.14
CA ASN A 56 -1.80 -13.71 5.44
C ASN A 56 -3.16 -13.13 4.98
N LEU A 57 -3.21 -11.82 4.72
CA LEU A 57 -4.40 -11.10 4.20
C LEU A 57 -4.36 -10.96 2.67
N ASN A 58 -3.23 -11.29 2.05
CA ASN A 58 -3.01 -11.32 0.60
C ASN A 58 -4.09 -12.09 -0.18
N LEU A 59 -4.62 -13.20 0.34
CA LEU A 59 -5.69 -13.94 -0.34
C LEU A 59 -6.97 -13.11 -0.46
N VAL A 60 -7.33 -12.36 0.58
CA VAL A 60 -8.48 -11.46 0.54
C VAL A 60 -8.29 -10.43 -0.57
N LEU A 61 -7.13 -9.78 -0.57
CA LEU A 61 -6.81 -8.73 -1.55
C LEU A 61 -6.75 -9.26 -2.99
N LYS A 62 -6.17 -10.45 -3.23
CA LYS A 62 -6.03 -11.04 -4.57
C LYS A 62 -7.35 -11.45 -5.20
N TYR A 63 -8.27 -12.03 -4.42
CA TYR A 63 -9.45 -12.70 -4.97
C TYR A 63 -10.75 -11.92 -4.75
N PHE A 64 -10.85 -11.19 -3.64
CA PHE A 64 -12.03 -10.36 -3.34
C PHE A 64 -11.81 -8.89 -3.70
N GLY A 65 -10.55 -8.51 -3.92
CA GLY A 65 -10.17 -7.13 -4.16
C GLY A 65 -10.34 -6.28 -2.91
N VAL A 66 -10.25 -4.97 -3.12
CA VAL A 66 -10.58 -3.97 -2.11
C VAL A 66 -11.47 -2.94 -2.76
N ARG A 67 -12.65 -2.73 -2.16
CA ARG A 67 -13.52 -1.63 -2.57
C ARG A 67 -12.96 -0.34 -1.98
N PRO A 68 -12.56 0.66 -2.79
CA PRO A 68 -12.09 1.92 -2.27
C PRO A 68 -13.19 2.60 -1.44
N VAL A 69 -12.82 3.09 -0.26
CA VAL A 69 -13.68 3.95 0.56
C VAL A 69 -13.21 5.38 0.33
N VAL A 70 -14.09 6.19 -0.25
CA VAL A 70 -13.77 7.56 -0.70
C VAL A 70 -14.56 8.55 0.17
N ALA A 71 -13.85 9.44 0.85
CA ALA A 71 -14.40 10.55 1.61
C ALA A 71 -14.70 11.74 0.69
N ALA A 72 -15.30 12.79 1.26
CA ALA A 72 -15.73 13.96 0.47
C ALA A 72 -14.55 14.75 -0.14
N ASP A 73 -13.40 14.77 0.54
CA ASP A 73 -12.21 15.49 0.11
C ASP A 73 -10.93 14.83 0.67
N GLU A 74 -9.77 15.32 0.19
CA GLU A 74 -8.45 14.84 0.61
C GLU A 74 -8.26 14.88 2.13
N ARG A 75 -8.64 16.00 2.78
CA ARG A 75 -8.44 16.18 4.21
C ARG A 75 -9.26 15.16 4.98
N MET A 76 -10.52 14.95 4.61
CA MET A 76 -11.38 13.95 5.22
C MET A 76 -10.84 12.54 4.97
N GLN A 77 -10.29 12.25 3.79
CA GLN A 77 -9.67 10.96 3.49
C GLN A 77 -8.53 10.64 4.45
N PHE A 78 -7.58 11.57 4.63
CA PHE A 78 -6.48 11.39 5.57
C PHE A 78 -6.96 11.31 7.02
N GLN A 79 -7.98 12.09 7.41
CA GLN A 79 -8.57 11.99 8.74
C GLN A 79 -9.15 10.60 9.03
N GLU A 80 -9.89 10.01 8.08
CA GLU A 80 -10.42 8.66 8.25
C GLU A 80 -9.31 7.61 8.30
N ILE A 81 -8.25 7.78 7.49
CA ILE A 81 -7.05 6.92 7.57
C ILE A 81 -6.44 6.99 8.99
N PHE A 82 -6.18 8.18 9.51
CA PHE A 82 -5.57 8.33 10.84
C PHE A 82 -6.48 7.84 11.95
N LYS A 83 -7.81 8.03 11.85
CA LYS A 83 -8.79 7.46 12.78
C LYS A 83 -8.77 5.93 12.76
N CYS A 84 -8.70 5.33 11.58
CA CYS A 84 -8.61 3.88 11.41
C CYS A 84 -7.36 3.32 12.12
N LEU A 85 -6.21 3.99 11.96
CA LEU A 85 -4.97 3.60 12.65
C LEU A 85 -5.03 3.81 14.17
N ALA A 86 -5.66 4.90 14.63
CA ALA A 86 -5.79 5.18 16.06
C ALA A 86 -6.68 4.16 16.78
N LYS A 87 -7.63 3.53 16.07
CA LYS A 87 -8.57 2.53 16.61
C LYS A 87 -8.21 1.09 16.23
N LYS A 88 -6.96 0.83 15.82
CA LYS A 88 -6.54 -0.48 15.33
C LYS A 88 -6.74 -1.61 16.35
N ASP A 89 -6.58 -1.31 17.64
CA ASP A 89 -6.66 -2.31 18.72
C ASP A 89 -8.12 -2.68 19.05
N ASP A 90 -9.08 -1.83 18.67
CA ASP A 90 -10.52 -2.03 18.87
C ASP A 90 -11.23 -2.60 17.63
N ASN A 91 -10.50 -2.79 16.51
CA ASN A 91 -11.05 -3.21 15.23
C ASN A 91 -10.29 -4.39 14.63
N GLY A 92 -10.88 -5.59 14.69
CA GLY A 92 -10.26 -6.81 14.16
C GLY A 92 -9.94 -6.78 12.66
N GLU A 93 -10.61 -5.93 11.88
CA GLU A 93 -10.43 -5.78 10.43
C GLU A 93 -9.71 -4.47 10.04
N TRP A 94 -9.06 -3.81 11.00
CA TRP A 94 -8.47 -2.48 10.80
C TRP A 94 -7.54 -2.40 9.59
N PHE A 95 -6.79 -3.46 9.29
CA PHE A 95 -5.84 -3.44 8.17
C PHE A 95 -6.58 -3.39 6.83
N LEU A 96 -7.61 -4.21 6.63
CA LEU A 96 -8.40 -4.20 5.40
C LEU A 96 -9.19 -2.89 5.24
N ASN A 97 -9.72 -2.35 6.35
CA ASN A 97 -10.36 -1.03 6.36
C ASN A 97 -9.36 0.07 6.00
N PHE A 98 -8.14 -0.01 6.52
CA PHE A 98 -7.05 0.88 6.19
C PHE A 98 -6.69 0.78 4.70
N VAL A 99 -6.54 -0.41 4.13
CA VAL A 99 -6.27 -0.59 2.69
C VAL A 99 -7.42 0.01 1.86
N SER A 100 -8.67 -0.17 2.29
CA SER A 100 -9.85 0.40 1.61
C SER A 100 -9.83 1.93 1.57
N LEU A 101 -9.47 2.56 2.69
CA LEU A 101 -9.27 4.00 2.77
C LEU A 101 -8.03 4.45 1.98
N TYR A 102 -6.96 3.67 2.02
CA TYR A 102 -5.72 3.99 1.33
C TYR A 102 -5.90 4.03 -0.18
N VAL A 103 -6.55 3.01 -0.76
CA VAL A 103 -6.84 2.96 -2.20
C VAL A 103 -7.79 4.10 -2.61
N GLY A 104 -8.66 4.57 -1.69
CA GLY A 104 -9.48 5.76 -1.91
C GLY A 104 -8.69 7.05 -2.20
N LEU A 105 -7.41 7.12 -1.79
CA LEU A 105 -6.53 8.26 -2.09
C LEU A 105 -6.32 8.47 -3.59
N ILE A 106 -6.34 7.41 -4.39
CA ILE A 106 -6.23 7.53 -5.86
C ILE A 106 -7.31 8.47 -6.40
N VAL A 107 -8.53 8.36 -5.86
CA VAL A 107 -9.68 9.16 -6.30
C VAL A 107 -9.57 10.59 -5.83
N VAL A 108 -9.32 10.83 -4.53
CA VAL A 108 -9.32 12.18 -3.98
C VAL A 108 -8.08 13.00 -4.34
N LEU A 109 -6.95 12.35 -4.63
CA LEU A 109 -5.72 13.01 -5.10
C LEU A 109 -5.58 13.00 -6.62
N HIS A 110 -6.56 12.43 -7.34
CA HIS A 110 -6.56 12.32 -8.81
C HIS A 110 -5.32 11.65 -9.39
N PHE A 111 -4.81 10.59 -8.73
CA PHE A 111 -3.67 9.85 -9.24
C PHE A 111 -4.03 8.96 -10.42
N ASN A 112 -3.08 8.84 -11.36
CA ASN A 112 -3.20 7.93 -12.48
C ASN A 112 -2.81 6.51 -12.07
N GLU A 113 -3.77 5.58 -12.16
CA GLU A 113 -3.55 4.17 -11.83
C GLU A 113 -2.50 3.49 -12.70
N GLU A 114 -2.39 3.84 -13.99
CA GLU A 114 -1.41 3.26 -14.90
C GLU A 114 0.01 3.70 -14.53
N GLU A 115 0.16 4.95 -14.07
CA GLU A 115 1.44 5.47 -13.60
C GLU A 115 1.88 4.80 -12.30
N ILE A 116 0.95 4.63 -11.35
CA ILE A 116 1.20 3.87 -10.12
C ILE A 116 1.63 2.45 -10.45
N GLU A 117 0.90 1.77 -11.35
CA GLU A 117 1.20 0.39 -11.73
C GLU A 117 2.57 0.26 -12.42
N ARG A 118 2.89 1.17 -13.33
CA ARG A 118 4.21 1.24 -13.97
C ARG A 118 5.31 1.48 -12.94
N SER A 119 5.18 2.47 -12.07
CA SER A 119 6.16 2.78 -11.00
C SER A 119 6.31 1.61 -10.03
N PHE A 120 5.22 0.88 -9.77
CA PHE A 120 5.26 -0.28 -8.92
C PHE A 120 6.24 -1.32 -9.46
N PHE A 121 6.11 -1.70 -10.73
CA PHE A 121 6.94 -2.73 -11.35
C PHE A 121 8.34 -2.26 -11.77
N CYS A 122 8.51 -0.99 -12.13
CA CYS A 122 9.83 -0.44 -12.47
C CYS A 122 10.84 -0.65 -11.33
N ASP A 123 10.48 -0.31 -10.09
CA ASP A 123 11.44 -0.45 -8.99
C ASP A 123 11.71 -1.93 -8.66
N MET A 124 10.74 -2.84 -8.90
CA MET A 124 10.93 -4.28 -8.67
C MET A 124 11.93 -4.90 -9.64
N ALA A 125 11.96 -4.43 -10.90
CA ALA A 125 12.94 -4.87 -11.89
C ALA A 125 14.38 -4.53 -11.46
N THR A 126 14.59 -3.37 -10.82
CA THR A 126 15.92 -2.96 -10.33
C THR A 126 16.44 -3.78 -9.15
N VAL A 127 15.56 -4.46 -8.40
CA VAL A 127 15.95 -5.34 -7.28
C VAL A 127 16.42 -6.73 -7.77
N GLY A 128 15.99 -7.16 -8.95
CA GLY A 128 16.36 -8.45 -9.55
C GLY A 128 17.78 -8.51 -10.13
N GLU A 129 18.32 -7.40 -10.60
CA GLU A 129 19.64 -7.35 -11.26
C GLU A 129 20.82 -7.22 -10.28
N GLY A 130 20.56 -7.01 -8.97
CA GLY A 130 21.60 -6.75 -7.96
C GLY A 130 22.24 -7.98 -7.31
N ASN A 131 21.76 -9.21 -7.60
CA ASN A 131 22.13 -10.43 -6.86
C ASN A 131 22.87 -11.49 -7.69
N GLU A 132 23.53 -11.12 -8.80
CA GLU A 132 24.27 -12.09 -9.63
C GLU A 132 25.80 -11.99 -9.58
N ASN A 133 26.40 -11.10 -8.77
CA ASN A 133 27.87 -10.99 -8.71
C ASN A 133 28.43 -11.02 -7.29
N LYS A 134 28.28 -12.17 -6.59
CA LYS A 134 29.21 -12.61 -5.55
C LYS A 134 29.23 -14.15 -5.46
N ILE A 135 30.08 -14.78 -6.27
CA ILE A 135 30.69 -16.09 -5.98
C ILE A 135 32.20 -15.93 -6.20
#